data_AF-A0A2V8J707-F1
#
_entry.id   AF-A0A2V8J707-F1
#
_cell.length_a   1.000
_cell.length_b   1.000
_cell.length_c   1.000
_cell.angle_alpha   90.00
_cell.angle_beta   90.00
_cell.angle_gamma   90.00
#
_symmetry.space_group_name_H-M   'P 1'
#
loop_
_entity.id
_entity.type
_entity.pdbx_description
1 polymer ?
#
loop_
_entity_poly.entity_id
_entity_poly.type
_entity_poly.pdbx_seq_one_letter_code
_entity_poly.pdbx_strand_id
1 'polypeptide(L)'
;MKKLWKRCGEWKETPTPHRFRHTFARILLQKPGVTVRDVAELLGNTEDMIRKHYGAWVPERQARLTKILKEAFENKPRPRLVPIRGGRT
;
A
#
# COMPACT_ATOMS: atom_id res chain seq x y z
N MET A 1 17.85 13.17 16.22
CA MET A 1 17.49 11.91 15.52
C MET A 1 18.34 10.71 15.95
N LYS A 2 19.68 10.68 15.84
CA LYS A 2 20.50 9.51 16.22
C LYS A 2 20.25 8.97 17.65
N LYS A 3 20.13 9.87 18.64
CA LYS A 3 19.79 9.51 20.03
C LYS A 3 18.40 8.87 20.17
N LEU A 4 17.41 9.35 19.39
CA LEU A 4 16.06 8.78 19.36
C LEU A 4 16.11 7.34 18.82
N TRP A 5 16.78 7.15 17.69
CA TRP A 5 16.93 5.83 17.06
C TRP A 5 17.58 4.80 17.96
N LYS A 6 18.65 5.19 18.67
CA LYS A 6 19.30 4.32 19.67
C LYS A 6 18.36 3.90 20.80
N ARG A 7 17.42 4.78 21.20
CA ARG A 7 16.43 4.47 22.25
C ARG A 7 15.29 3.56 21.77
N CYS A 8 15.02 3.53 20.47
CA CYS A 8 13.95 2.69 19.90
C CYS A 8 14.36 1.21 19.71
N GLY A 9 15.60 0.84 20.05
CA GLY A 9 16.11 -0.53 19.90
C GLY A 9 16.95 -0.74 18.63
N GLU A 10 17.25 -1.99 18.34
CA GLU A 10 18.01 -2.38 17.15
C GLU A 10 17.12 -2.35 15.90
N TRP A 11 17.68 -1.82 14.80
CA TRP A 11 16.98 -1.70 13.54
C TRP A 11 17.65 -2.60 12.50
N LYS A 12 16.85 -3.39 11.78
CA LYS A 12 17.32 -4.22 10.67
C LYS A 12 17.96 -3.42 9.54
N GLU A 13 17.50 -2.18 9.34
CA GLU A 13 17.98 -1.26 8.33
C GLU A 13 18.21 0.11 8.97
N THR A 14 19.15 0.89 8.42
CA THR A 14 19.46 2.23 8.93
C THR A 14 18.20 3.10 8.97
N PRO A 15 17.78 3.59 10.17
CA PRO A 15 16.61 4.44 10.29
C PRO A 15 16.92 5.85 9.78
N THR A 16 16.14 6.31 8.81
CA THR A 16 16.27 7.65 8.23
C THR A 16 15.02 8.48 8.53
N PRO A 17 15.14 9.83 8.64
CA PRO A 17 13.98 10.71 8.78
C PRO A 17 12.91 10.51 7.70
N HIS A 18 13.33 10.14 6.48
CA HIS A 18 12.42 9.92 5.36
C HIS A 18 11.41 8.79 5.61
N ARG A 19 11.71 7.85 6.52
CA ARG A 19 10.75 6.82 6.94
C ARG A 19 9.50 7.42 7.60
N PHE A 20 9.63 8.52 8.35
CA PHE A 20 8.48 9.18 8.94
C PHE A 20 7.54 9.76 7.88
N ARG A 21 8.09 10.24 6.75
CA ARG A 21 7.29 10.69 5.60
C ARG A 21 6.47 9.53 5.01
N HIS A 22 7.07 8.35 4.85
CA HIS A 22 6.33 7.15 4.40
C HIS A 22 5.27 6.71 5.40
N THR A 23 5.59 6.70 6.70
CA THR A 23 4.64 6.33 7.77
C THR A 23 3.46 7.30 7.80
N PHE A 24 3.72 8.60 7.73
CA PHE A 24 2.69 9.64 7.66
C PHE A 24 1.74 9.43 6.48
N ALA A 25 2.30 9.23 5.27
CA ALA A 25 1.50 8.97 4.07
C ALA A 25 0.58 7.73 4.22
N ARG A 26 1.11 6.62 4.74
CA ARG A 26 0.34 5.38 4.93
C ARG A 26 -0.77 5.54 5.95
N ILE A 27 -0.50 6.20 7.08
CA ILE A 27 -1.52 6.43 8.12
C ILE A 27 -2.67 7.25 7.54
N LEU A 28 -2.38 8.31 6.79
CA LEU A 28 -3.41 9.16 6.20
C LEU A 28 -4.26 8.43 5.15
N LEU A 29 -3.65 7.68 4.23
CA LEU A 29 -4.37 6.94 3.19
C LEU A 29 -5.31 5.85 3.72
N GLN A 30 -5.15 5.46 4.99
CA GLN A 30 -6.02 4.50 5.67
C GLN A 30 -7.14 5.17 6.47
N LYS A 31 -7.16 6.51 6.58
CA LYS A 31 -8.24 7.23 7.26
C LYS A 31 -9.44 7.37 6.33
N PRO A 32 -10.68 7.13 6.84
CA PRO A 32 -11.88 7.35 6.06
C PRO A 32 -11.95 8.80 5.54
N GLY A 33 -12.33 8.96 4.27
CA GLY A 33 -12.51 10.27 3.65
C GLY A 33 -11.21 11.01 3.27
N VAL A 34 -10.03 10.45 3.55
CA VAL A 34 -8.76 11.02 3.08
C VAL A 34 -8.45 10.49 1.68
N THR A 35 -8.28 11.41 0.74
CA THR A 35 -8.03 11.08 -0.67
C THR A 35 -6.53 11.04 -0.99
N VAL A 36 -6.20 10.45 -2.13
CA VAL A 36 -4.84 10.48 -2.69
C VAL A 36 -4.37 11.93 -2.90
N ARG A 37 -5.29 12.83 -3.27
CA ARG A 37 -5.02 14.25 -3.49
C ARG A 37 -4.62 14.95 -2.20
N ASP A 38 -5.37 14.76 -1.11
CA ASP A 38 -5.06 15.39 0.18
C ASP A 38 -3.66 15.02 0.65
N VAL A 39 -3.28 13.75 0.48
CA VAL A 39 -1.95 13.25 0.83
C VAL A 39 -0.87 13.79 -0.10
N ALA A 40 -1.17 13.99 -1.39
CA ALA A 40 -0.26 14.62 -2.34
C ALA A 40 0.01 16.09 -1.97
N GLU A 41 -1.03 16.85 -1.63
CA GLU A 41 -0.94 18.24 -1.16
C GLU A 41 -0.10 18.34 0.13
N LEU A 42 -0.39 17.51 1.14
CA LEU A 42 0.34 17.49 2.41
C LEU A 42 1.82 17.10 2.27
N LEU A 43 2.14 16.25 1.29
CA LEU A 43 3.51 15.82 1.05
C LEU A 43 4.25 16.77 0.08
N GLY A 44 3.58 17.71 -0.56
CA GLY A 44 4.13 18.52 -1.65
C GLY A 44 4.59 17.64 -2.81
N ASN A 45 3.69 16.80 -3.33
CA ASN A 45 3.98 15.86 -4.41
C ASN A 45 2.79 15.74 -5.38
N THR A 46 2.94 14.97 -6.45
CA THR A 46 1.84 14.68 -7.40
C THR A 46 1.04 13.43 -6.98
N GLU A 47 -0.24 13.36 -7.36
CA GLU A 47 -1.06 12.18 -7.12
C GLU A 47 -0.46 10.91 -7.75
N ASP A 48 0.15 11.02 -8.93
CA ASP A 48 0.78 9.90 -9.61
C ASP A 48 1.94 9.32 -8.79
N MET A 49 2.75 10.18 -8.17
CA MET A 49 3.81 9.74 -7.26
C MET A 49 3.23 9.07 -6.02
N ILE A 50 2.12 9.58 -5.48
CA ILE A 50 1.45 8.92 -4.35
C ILE A 50 0.91 7.54 -4.74
N ARG A 51 0.25 7.42 -5.91
CA ARG A 51 -0.27 6.14 -6.41
C ARG A 51 0.85 5.13 -6.65
N LYS A 52 1.96 5.56 -7.24
CA LYS A 52 3.14 4.73 -7.51
C LYS A 52 3.74 4.14 -6.23
N HIS A 53 3.89 4.95 -5.18
CA HIS A 53 4.59 4.54 -3.96
C HIS A 53 3.68 3.99 -2.86
N TYR A 54 2.40 4.39 -2.83
CA TYR A 54 1.47 4.10 -1.74
C TYR A 54 0.11 3.53 -2.18
N GLY A 55 -0.09 3.25 -3.47
CA GLY A 55 -1.38 2.79 -3.99
C GLY A 55 -1.92 1.49 -3.36
N ALA A 56 -1.05 0.67 -2.76
CA ALA A 56 -1.44 -0.54 -2.04
C ALA A 56 -2.09 -0.28 -0.66
N TRP A 57 -1.98 0.94 -0.12
CA TRP A 57 -2.48 1.30 1.22
C TRP A 57 -3.75 2.16 1.17
N VAL A 58 -4.50 2.11 0.06
CA VAL A 58 -5.79 2.80 -0.10
C VAL A 58 -6.91 1.76 0.00
N PRO A 59 -7.52 1.54 1.19
CA PRO A 59 -8.45 0.43 1.42
C PRO A 59 -9.68 0.50 0.51
N GLU A 60 -10.21 1.70 0.31
CA GLU A 60 -11.37 1.96 -0.56
C GLU A 60 -11.09 1.56 -2.01
N ARG A 61 -9.88 1.87 -2.51
CA ARG A 61 -9.43 1.44 -3.84
C ARG A 61 -9.38 -0.08 -3.94
N GLN A 62 -8.80 -0.74 -2.94
CA GLN A 62 -8.69 -2.20 -2.92
C GLN A 62 -10.08 -2.86 -2.89
N ALA A 63 -10.98 -2.37 -2.03
CA ALA A 63 -12.34 -2.86 -1.92
C ALA A 63 -13.13 -2.66 -3.22
N ARG A 64 -13.03 -1.46 -3.82
CA ARG A 64 -13.69 -1.14 -5.09
C ARG A 64 -13.20 -2.02 -6.23
N LEU A 65 -11.89 -2.17 -6.40
CA LEU A 65 -11.32 -3.03 -7.45
C LEU A 65 -11.69 -4.49 -7.25
N THR A 66 -11.69 -4.97 -6.00
CA THR A 66 -12.12 -6.33 -5.66
C THR A 66 -13.59 -6.54 -6.00
N LYS A 67 -14.46 -5.55 -5.71
CA LYS A 67 -15.88 -5.59 -6.05
C LYS A 67 -16.10 -5.66 -7.58
N ILE A 68 -15.48 -4.74 -8.33
CA ILE A 68 -15.55 -4.73 -9.80
C ILE A 68 -15.11 -6.07 -10.38
N LEU A 69 -14.02 -6.64 -9.86
CA LEU A 69 -13.51 -7.93 -10.31
C LEU A 69 -14.50 -9.07 -10.02
N LYS A 70 -15.12 -9.09 -8.84
CA LYS A 70 -16.13 -10.10 -8.49
C LYS A 70 -17.35 -10.00 -9.42
N GLU A 71 -17.87 -8.79 -9.63
CA GLU A 71 -19.02 -8.54 -10.51
C GLU A 71 -18.73 -8.95 -11.96
N ALA A 72 -17.56 -8.62 -12.49
CA ALA A 72 -17.17 -8.97 -13.86
C ALA A 72 -17.06 -10.49 -14.11
N PHE A 73 -16.79 -11.28 -13.07
CA PHE A 73 -16.57 -12.72 -13.17
C PHE A 73 -17.69 -13.57 -12.56
N GLU A 74 -18.77 -12.97 -12.04
CA GLU A 74 -19.85 -13.67 -11.35
C GLU A 74 -20.50 -14.77 -12.22
N ASN A 75 -20.70 -14.49 -13.51
CA ASN A 75 -21.32 -15.41 -14.48
C ASN A 75 -20.32 -16.20 -15.31
N LYS A 76 -19.02 -16.15 -14.98
CA LYS A 76 -17.99 -16.91 -15.70
C LYS A 76 -17.84 -18.30 -15.07
N PRO A 77 -17.66 -19.36 -15.88
CA PRO A 77 -17.41 -20.69 -15.36
C PRO A 77 -16.14 -20.67 -14.50
N ARG A 78 -16.20 -21.27 -13.31
CA ARG A 78 -15.04 -21.33 -12.42
C ARG A 78 -13.91 -22.08 -13.14
N PRO A 79 -12.72 -21.47 -13.27
CA PRO A 79 -11.61 -22.14 -13.92
C PRO A 79 -11.25 -23.41 -13.16
N ARG A 80 -10.99 -24.49 -13.90
CA ARG A 80 -10.52 -25.75 -13.31
C ARG A 80 -9.13 -25.48 -12.71
N LEU A 81 -9.03 -25.50 -11.38
CA LEU A 81 -7.75 -25.38 -10.69
C LEU A 81 -6.92 -26.63 -10.99
N VAL A 82 -5.85 -26.46 -11.75
CA VAL A 82 -4.88 -27.53 -12.01
C VAL A 82 -3.70 -27.31 -11.07
N PRO A 83 -3.32 -28.30 -10.23
CA PRO A 83 -2.13 -28.17 -9.41
C PRO A 83 -0.91 -28.09 -10.32
N ILE A 84 -0.24 -26.93 -10.32
CA ILE A 84 1.07 -26.79 -10.92
C ILE A 84 2.01 -27.59 -10.02
N ARG A 85 2.50 -28.75 -10.51
CA ARG A 85 3.58 -29.47 -9.83
C ARG A 85 4.78 -28.53 -9.77
N GLY A 86 5.05 -27.98 -8.59
CA GLY A 86 6.21 -27.14 -8.34
C GLY A 86 7.48 -27.87 -8.79
N GLY A 87 8.24 -27.22 -9.67
CA GLY A 87 9.55 -27.69 -10.08
C GLY A 87 10.48 -27.70 -8.87
N ARG A 88 10.99 -28.89 -8.54
CA ARG A 88 12.23 -29.03 -7.79
C ARG A 88 13.37 -28.82 -8.78
N THR A 89 14.19 -27.80 -8.54
CA THR A 89 15.66 -27.80 -8.70
C THR A 89 16.20 -26.63 -7.88
#